data_AF-F0XH59-F1
#
_entry.id   AF-F0XH59-F1
#
_cell.length_a   1.000
_cell.length_b   1.000
_cell.length_c   1.000
_cell.angle_alpha   90.00
_cell.angle_beta   90.00
_cell.angle_gamma   90.00
#
_symmetry.space_group_name_H-M   'P 1'
#
loop_
_entity.id
_entity.type
_entity.pdbx_description
1 polymer ?
#
loop_
_entity_poly.entity_id
_entity_poly.type
_entity_poly.pdbx_seq_one_letter_code
_entity_poly.pdbx_strand_id
1 'polypeptide(L)'
;MYFSKALILAFAASALALPMGDKPQKRAGVLSVSKYSDFQVSSGVAGDALAEVKAKFPIDYNDLANVDAGDLAIIQAARVLAESAEADTGGFNDAISAAGKSTAAGKALQVGKIKNKVLKLQLEVTGLQIQQAQTGTAKSADISQDTNNLNNNISLDKAAAGQTSQSIDFSGDDSA
;
A
#
# COMPACT_ATOMS: atom_id res chain seq x y z
N MET A 1 -50.76 55.49 41.54
CA MET A 1 -49.58 55.12 40.72
C MET A 1 -48.79 54.10 41.54
N TYR A 2 -48.98 52.80 41.27
CA TYR A 2 -48.04 51.90 40.57
C TYR A 2 -46.66 51.87 41.24
N PHE A 3 -46.08 50.75 41.69
CA PHE A 3 -45.86 49.49 40.97
C PHE A 3 -45.53 48.31 41.90
N SER A 4 -46.12 47.15 41.61
CA SER A 4 -45.62 45.82 41.99
C SER A 4 -44.26 45.53 41.38
N LYS A 5 -43.38 44.81 42.09
CA LYS A 5 -42.23 44.14 41.48
C LYS A 5 -42.17 42.69 41.95
N ALA A 6 -42.57 41.80 41.04
CA ALA A 6 -42.45 40.36 41.19
C ALA A 6 -40.98 39.96 41.06
N LEU A 7 -40.50 39.16 42.01
CA LEU A 7 -39.18 38.54 41.97
C LEU A 7 -39.30 37.23 41.19
N ILE A 8 -38.81 37.21 39.95
CA ILE A 8 -38.74 35.99 39.12
C ILE A 8 -37.43 35.27 39.46
N LEU A 9 -37.57 34.08 40.05
CA LEU A 9 -36.47 33.16 40.34
C LEU A 9 -36.14 32.36 39.07
N ALA A 10 -35.04 32.69 38.40
CA ALA A 10 -34.57 31.95 37.23
C ALA A 10 -33.67 30.77 37.66
N PHE A 11 -34.16 29.54 37.46
CA PHE A 11 -33.41 28.31 37.66
C PHE A 11 -32.61 28.00 36.39
N ALA A 12 -31.30 28.23 36.42
CA ALA A 12 -30.41 27.87 35.31
C ALA A 12 -30.10 26.37 35.36
N ALA A 13 -30.73 25.59 34.47
CA ALA A 13 -30.37 24.20 34.25
C ALA A 13 -29.10 24.14 33.38
N SER A 14 -27.95 23.86 34.01
CA SER A 14 -26.70 23.57 33.30
C SER A 14 -26.78 22.17 32.68
N ALA A 15 -27.08 22.09 31.38
CA ALA A 15 -26.95 20.86 30.63
C ALA A 15 -25.45 20.57 30.40
N LEU A 16 -24.90 19.61 31.14
CA LEU A 16 -23.60 19.02 30.82
C LEU A 16 -23.76 18.20 29.53
N ALA A 17 -23.41 18.77 28.39
CA ALA A 17 -23.22 18.02 27.17
C ALA A 17 -22.01 17.10 27.35
N LEU A 18 -22.24 15.80 27.53
CA LEU A 18 -21.19 14.80 27.45
C LEU A 18 -20.61 14.82 26.03
N PRO A 19 -19.27 14.70 25.87
CA PRO A 19 -18.70 14.52 24.54
C PRO A 19 -19.28 13.23 23.98
N MET A 20 -20.11 13.35 22.96
CA MET A 20 -20.52 12.21 22.14
C MET A 20 -19.22 11.61 21.61
N GLY A 21 -18.93 10.37 22.02
CA GLY A 21 -17.68 9.71 21.69
C GLY A 21 -17.40 9.84 20.20
N ASP A 22 -16.36 10.61 19.88
CA ASP A 22 -15.83 10.70 18.53
C ASP A 22 -15.51 9.26 18.12
N LYS A 23 -16.28 8.72 17.17
CA LYS A 23 -15.79 7.56 16.43
C LYS A 23 -14.42 7.97 15.91
N PRO A 24 -13.36 7.15 16.08
CA PRO A 24 -12.06 7.48 15.54
C PRO A 24 -12.25 7.84 14.06
N GLN A 25 -12.04 9.12 13.74
CA GLN A 25 -12.08 9.58 12.37
C GLN A 25 -10.90 8.90 11.69
N LYS A 26 -11.18 7.98 10.76
CA LYS A 26 -10.14 7.44 9.88
C LYS A 26 -9.43 8.62 9.23
N ARG A 27 -8.10 8.52 9.12
CA ARG A 27 -7.30 9.60 8.52
C ARG A 27 -7.74 9.76 7.07
N ALA A 28 -7.69 10.99 6.55
CA ALA A 28 -7.92 11.22 5.13
C ALA A 28 -6.90 10.42 4.31
N GLY A 29 -7.33 9.86 3.18
CA GLY A 29 -6.47 9.10 2.28
C GLY A 29 -5.28 9.92 1.80
N VAL A 30 -4.12 9.28 1.72
CA VAL A 30 -2.85 9.90 1.26
C VAL A 30 -2.45 9.42 -0.13
N LEU A 31 -3.05 8.33 -0.61
CA LEU A 31 -2.78 7.78 -1.93
C LEU A 31 -3.78 8.33 -2.95
N SER A 32 -3.33 8.37 -4.21
CA SER A 32 -4.15 8.69 -5.37
C SER A 32 -3.94 7.64 -6.42
N VAL A 33 -4.99 7.32 -7.17
CA VAL A 33 -4.90 6.39 -8.30
C VAL A 33 -3.79 6.81 -9.27
N SER A 34 -3.00 5.84 -9.70
CA SER A 34 -1.82 6.00 -10.51
C SER A 34 -1.69 4.83 -11.48
N LYS A 35 -1.06 5.07 -12.63
CA LYS A 35 -0.76 4.00 -13.59
C LYS A 35 0.35 3.11 -13.07
N TYR A 36 0.41 1.86 -13.53
CA TYR A 36 1.52 0.96 -13.23
C TYR A 36 2.88 1.60 -13.52
N SER A 37 3.03 2.29 -14.64
CA SER A 37 4.27 2.99 -15.04
C SER A 37 4.79 3.96 -13.99
N ASP A 38 3.89 4.50 -13.16
CA ASP A 38 4.17 5.60 -12.24
C ASP A 38 4.49 5.09 -10.84
N PHE A 39 3.86 3.99 -10.38
CA PHE A 39 4.09 3.41 -9.06
C PHE A 39 5.09 2.24 -9.04
N GLN A 40 5.37 1.63 -10.20
CA GLN A 40 6.32 0.51 -10.28
C GLN A 40 7.75 0.93 -9.87
N VAL A 41 8.52 -0.04 -9.39
CA VAL A 41 9.89 0.13 -8.87
C VAL A 41 10.93 -0.71 -9.63
N SER A 42 10.59 -1.20 -10.81
CA SER A 42 11.36 -2.19 -11.56
C SER A 42 12.49 -1.63 -12.41
N SER A 43 12.61 -0.30 -12.51
CA SER A 43 13.67 0.38 -13.28
C SER A 43 14.83 0.86 -12.40
N GLY A 44 15.96 1.17 -13.04
CA GLY A 44 17.13 1.76 -12.38
C GLY A 44 18.17 0.71 -11.97
N VAL A 45 18.50 0.68 -10.68
CA VAL A 45 19.44 -0.28 -10.09
C VAL A 45 18.75 -1.08 -8.99
N ALA A 46 19.18 -2.32 -8.77
CA ALA A 46 18.74 -3.13 -7.64
C ALA A 46 19.46 -2.76 -6.35
N GLY A 47 18.87 -3.19 -5.22
CA GLY A 47 19.45 -3.10 -3.88
C GLY A 47 18.62 -2.32 -2.86
N ASP A 48 17.61 -1.56 -3.31
CA ASP A 48 16.79 -0.70 -2.45
C ASP A 48 15.28 -0.79 -2.76
N ALA A 49 14.82 -1.89 -3.37
CA ALA A 49 13.43 -2.00 -3.84
C ALA A 49 12.40 -1.78 -2.73
N LEU A 50 12.64 -2.25 -1.51
CA LEU A 50 11.71 -2.04 -0.39
C LEU A 50 11.55 -0.55 -0.05
N ALA A 51 12.63 0.22 -0.04
CA ALA A 51 12.56 1.65 0.26
C ALA A 51 11.84 2.40 -0.87
N GLU A 52 12.11 2.03 -2.13
CA GLU A 52 11.39 2.57 -3.28
C GLU A 52 9.88 2.31 -3.19
N VAL A 53 9.47 1.10 -2.79
CA VAL A 53 8.04 0.77 -2.60
C VAL A 53 7.43 1.64 -1.50
N LYS A 54 8.10 1.75 -0.35
CA LYS A 54 7.60 2.60 0.76
C LYS A 54 7.52 4.08 0.39
N ALA A 55 8.41 4.55 -0.49
CA ALA A 55 8.35 5.91 -1.01
C ALA A 55 7.17 6.13 -1.96
N LYS A 56 6.78 5.10 -2.74
CA LYS A 56 5.62 5.15 -3.64
C LYS A 56 4.29 4.96 -2.92
N PHE A 57 4.28 4.29 -1.78
CA PHE A 57 3.09 4.04 -0.96
C PHE A 57 3.26 4.58 0.48
N PRO A 58 3.29 5.92 0.67
CA PRO A 58 3.65 6.57 1.92
C PRO A 58 2.52 6.60 2.96
N ILE A 59 1.94 5.44 3.28
CA ILE A 59 0.95 5.32 4.37
C ILE A 59 1.62 5.37 5.76
N ASP A 60 0.84 5.57 6.82
CA ASP A 60 1.36 5.45 8.19
C ASP A 60 1.46 3.98 8.62
N TYR A 61 2.63 3.38 8.37
CA TYR A 61 2.94 2.01 8.78
C TYR A 61 2.92 1.77 10.30
N ASN A 62 2.88 2.82 11.13
CA ASN A 62 2.77 2.70 12.58
C ASN A 62 1.30 2.70 13.06
N ASP A 63 0.34 3.01 12.18
CA ASP A 63 -1.07 3.15 12.52
C ASP A 63 -2.01 2.58 11.43
N LEU A 64 -1.85 1.28 11.15
CA LEU A 64 -2.63 0.58 10.12
C LEU A 64 -4.14 0.52 10.40
N ALA A 65 -4.55 0.62 11.67
CA ALA A 65 -5.95 0.62 12.07
C ALA A 65 -6.71 1.85 11.56
N ASN A 66 -6.01 2.97 11.32
CA ASN A 66 -6.60 4.24 10.87
C ASN A 66 -6.34 4.56 9.39
N VAL A 67 -5.76 3.64 8.62
CA VAL A 67 -5.61 3.77 7.16
C VAL A 67 -6.97 3.93 6.49
N ASP A 68 -7.07 4.88 5.56
CA ASP A 68 -8.30 5.16 4.82
C ASP A 68 -8.74 3.95 3.98
N ALA A 69 -10.06 3.80 3.79
CA ALA A 69 -10.58 2.69 2.99
C ALA A 69 -10.20 2.82 1.51
N GLY A 70 -10.10 4.04 0.97
CA GLY A 70 -9.63 4.31 -0.39
C GLY A 70 -8.16 3.95 -0.57
N ASP A 71 -7.30 4.28 0.41
CA ASP A 71 -5.89 3.89 0.39
C ASP A 71 -5.72 2.37 0.39
N LEU A 72 -6.50 1.65 1.22
CA LEU A 72 -6.49 0.19 1.22
C LEU A 72 -6.89 -0.38 -0.15
N ALA A 73 -7.92 0.19 -0.79
CA ALA A 73 -8.37 -0.24 -2.10
C ALA A 73 -7.29 -0.03 -3.18
N ILE A 74 -6.62 1.14 -3.17
CA ILE A 74 -5.48 1.43 -4.06
C ILE A 74 -4.34 0.44 -3.83
N ILE A 75 -3.96 0.16 -2.58
CA ILE A 75 -2.91 -0.82 -2.25
C ILE A 75 -3.25 -2.21 -2.82
N GLN A 76 -4.49 -2.65 -2.68
CA GLN A 76 -4.94 -3.95 -3.19
C GLN A 76 -4.98 -4.00 -4.72
N ALA A 77 -5.45 -2.94 -5.37
CA ALA A 77 -5.48 -2.83 -6.82
C ALA A 77 -4.05 -2.79 -7.40
N ALA A 78 -3.15 -1.97 -6.83
CA ALA A 78 -1.75 -1.91 -7.21
C ALA A 78 -1.04 -3.27 -7.03
N ARG A 79 -1.37 -4.02 -5.97
CA ARG A 79 -0.87 -5.39 -5.75
C ARG A 79 -1.31 -6.34 -6.87
N VAL A 80 -2.60 -6.33 -7.23
CA VAL A 80 -3.14 -7.13 -8.35
C VAL A 80 -2.42 -6.75 -9.64
N LEU A 81 -2.25 -5.46 -9.90
CA LEU A 81 -1.61 -5.00 -11.12
C LEU A 81 -0.12 -5.38 -11.19
N ALA A 82 0.60 -5.35 -10.06
CA ALA A 82 1.96 -5.87 -9.97
C ALA A 82 2.02 -7.39 -10.19
N GLU A 83 1.00 -8.15 -9.79
CA GLU A 83 0.86 -9.57 -10.10
C GLU A 83 0.65 -9.81 -11.59
N SER A 84 -0.27 -9.07 -12.21
CA SER A 84 -0.52 -9.11 -13.65
C SER A 84 0.74 -8.72 -14.45
N ALA A 85 1.44 -7.67 -14.05
CA ALA A 85 2.71 -7.28 -14.65
C ALA A 85 3.79 -8.37 -14.53
N GLU A 86 3.69 -9.27 -13.56
CA GLU A 86 4.57 -10.44 -13.46
C GLU A 86 4.20 -11.54 -14.46
N ALA A 87 2.91 -11.86 -14.55
CA ALA A 87 2.42 -13.15 -15.05
C ALA A 87 1.59 -13.09 -16.34
N ASP A 88 0.88 -11.99 -16.59
CA ASP A 88 -0.03 -11.86 -17.72
C ASP A 88 0.74 -11.56 -19.02
N THR A 89 0.02 -11.64 -20.15
CA THR A 89 0.58 -11.36 -21.47
C THR A 89 1.23 -9.98 -21.52
N GLY A 90 2.46 -9.92 -22.02
CA GLY A 90 3.26 -8.69 -22.03
C GLY A 90 3.94 -8.37 -20.69
N GLY A 91 3.73 -9.19 -19.67
CA GLY A 91 4.38 -9.13 -18.37
C GLY A 91 5.85 -9.54 -18.39
N PHE A 92 6.48 -9.57 -17.20
CA PHE A 92 7.88 -9.92 -17.04
C PHE A 92 8.21 -11.32 -17.57
N ASN A 93 7.32 -12.30 -17.38
CA ASN A 93 7.54 -13.66 -17.87
C ASN A 93 7.74 -13.69 -19.40
N ASP A 94 6.89 -12.97 -20.13
CA ASP A 94 6.97 -12.86 -21.59
C ASP A 94 8.20 -12.07 -22.03
N ALA A 95 8.46 -10.93 -21.41
CA ALA A 95 9.60 -10.09 -21.73
C ALA A 95 10.93 -10.82 -21.52
N ILE A 96 11.07 -11.56 -20.42
CA ILE A 96 12.25 -12.39 -20.13
C ILE A 96 12.39 -13.54 -21.12
N SER A 97 11.27 -14.18 -21.48
CA SER A 97 11.25 -15.26 -22.48
C SER A 97 11.73 -14.75 -23.84
N ALA A 98 11.18 -13.62 -24.30
CA ALA A 98 11.52 -12.98 -25.57
C ALA A 98 12.98 -12.49 -25.62
N ALA A 99 13.49 -11.90 -24.54
CA ALA A 99 14.87 -11.41 -24.47
C ALA A 99 15.91 -12.54 -24.28
N GLY A 100 15.49 -13.70 -23.76
CA GLY A 100 16.35 -14.80 -23.36
C GLY A 100 17.06 -14.56 -22.02
N LYS A 101 16.86 -15.45 -21.05
CA LYS A 101 17.30 -15.31 -19.64
C LYS A 101 18.80 -15.04 -19.44
N SER A 102 19.66 -15.51 -20.35
CA SER A 102 21.11 -15.38 -20.23
C SER A 102 21.67 -14.10 -20.87
N THR A 103 20.87 -13.38 -21.66
CA THR A 103 21.29 -12.13 -22.30
C THR A 103 21.37 -10.99 -21.29
N ALA A 104 22.07 -9.91 -21.62
CA ALA A 104 22.13 -8.74 -20.75
C ALA A 104 20.73 -8.15 -20.49
N ALA A 105 19.89 -8.06 -21.52
CA ALA A 105 18.50 -7.61 -21.39
C ALA A 105 17.66 -8.57 -20.52
N GLY A 106 17.76 -9.89 -20.75
CA GLY A 106 17.05 -10.87 -19.94
C GLY A 106 17.49 -10.87 -18.47
N LYS A 107 18.77 -10.59 -18.18
CA LYS A 107 19.26 -10.40 -16.80
C LYS A 107 18.68 -9.12 -16.18
N ALA A 108 18.70 -7.99 -16.89
CA ALA A 108 18.13 -6.75 -16.38
C ALA A 108 16.61 -6.85 -16.12
N LEU A 109 15.88 -7.57 -16.98
CA LEU A 109 14.46 -7.86 -16.79
C LEU A 109 14.21 -8.81 -15.60
N GLN A 110 15.09 -9.78 -15.35
CA GLN A 110 15.00 -10.63 -14.15
C GLN A 110 15.19 -9.82 -12.86
N VAL A 111 16.13 -8.87 -12.86
CA VAL A 111 16.32 -7.93 -11.74
C VAL A 111 15.07 -7.06 -11.56
N GLY A 112 14.53 -6.50 -12.66
CA GLY A 112 13.26 -5.77 -12.63
C GLY A 112 12.11 -6.58 -12.06
N LYS A 113 11.99 -7.85 -12.46
CA LYS A 113 11.01 -8.78 -11.91
C LYS A 113 11.19 -8.99 -10.41
N ILE A 114 12.41 -9.09 -9.89
CA ILE A 114 12.67 -9.20 -8.45
C ILE A 114 12.12 -7.97 -7.71
N LYS A 115 12.39 -6.76 -8.22
CA LYS A 115 11.86 -5.52 -7.63
C LYS A 115 10.32 -5.48 -7.70
N ASN A 116 9.72 -5.91 -8.82
CA ASN A 116 8.26 -6.05 -8.93
C ASN A 116 7.68 -7.04 -7.90
N LYS A 117 8.38 -8.13 -7.60
CA LYS A 117 7.94 -9.08 -6.56
C LYS A 117 8.04 -8.47 -5.15
N VAL A 118 9.04 -7.63 -4.88
CA VAL A 118 9.11 -6.86 -3.63
C VAL A 118 7.91 -5.91 -3.53
N LEU A 119 7.57 -5.18 -4.60
CA LEU A 119 6.36 -4.35 -4.68
C LEU A 119 5.10 -5.16 -4.38
N LYS A 120 4.84 -6.21 -5.15
CA LYS A 120 3.65 -7.06 -4.99
C LYS A 120 3.50 -7.58 -3.55
N LEU A 121 4.55 -8.17 -3.00
CA LEU A 121 4.50 -8.81 -1.69
C LEU A 121 4.44 -7.80 -0.55
N GLN A 122 5.09 -6.64 -0.68
CA GLN A 122 4.96 -5.57 0.30
C GLN A 122 3.53 -5.04 0.33
N LEU A 123 2.89 -4.84 -0.82
CA LEU A 123 1.50 -4.39 -0.88
C LEU A 123 0.53 -5.46 -0.33
N GLU A 124 0.76 -6.74 -0.63
CA GLU A 124 -0.05 -7.85 -0.07
C GLU A 124 0.05 -7.90 1.46
N VAL A 125 1.28 -7.95 2.01
CA VAL A 125 1.50 -7.97 3.45
C VAL A 125 0.89 -6.73 4.11
N THR A 126 1.04 -5.55 3.50
CA THR A 126 0.46 -4.30 4.02
C THR A 126 -1.06 -4.38 4.04
N GLY A 127 -1.69 -4.80 2.94
CA GLY A 127 -3.14 -4.94 2.83
C GLY A 127 -3.71 -5.92 3.86
N LEU A 128 -3.07 -7.09 4.02
CA LEU A 128 -3.46 -8.08 5.03
C LEU A 128 -3.28 -7.55 6.47
N GLN A 129 -2.21 -6.82 6.75
CA GLN A 129 -1.98 -6.21 8.07
C GLN A 129 -3.00 -5.10 8.38
N ILE A 130 -3.39 -4.29 7.38
CA ILE A 130 -4.47 -3.31 7.52
C ILE A 130 -5.79 -4.03 7.84
N GLN A 131 -6.15 -5.07 7.07
CA GLN A 131 -7.35 -5.86 7.33
C GLN A 131 -7.32 -6.50 8.72
N GLN A 132 -6.19 -7.08 9.13
CA GLN A 132 -6.00 -7.63 10.47
C GLN A 132 -6.23 -6.57 11.56
N ALA A 133 -5.72 -5.36 11.37
CA ALA A 133 -5.83 -4.26 12.34
C ALA A 133 -7.24 -3.65 12.40
N GLN A 134 -7.95 -3.57 11.27
CA GLN A 134 -9.25 -2.92 11.17
C GLN A 134 -10.44 -3.84 11.47
N THR A 135 -10.38 -5.09 11.01
CA THR A 135 -11.53 -6.02 11.06
C THR A 135 -11.20 -7.35 11.73
N GLY A 136 -9.91 -7.66 11.91
CA GLY A 136 -9.49 -8.95 12.48
C GLY A 136 -9.66 -10.14 11.53
N THR A 137 -9.94 -9.92 10.24
CA THR A 137 -10.36 -10.98 9.31
C THR A 137 -9.23 -11.66 8.55
N ALA A 138 -8.06 -11.05 8.44
CA ALA A 138 -6.92 -11.67 7.77
C ALA A 138 -6.37 -12.84 8.61
N LYS A 139 -5.88 -13.89 7.95
CA LYS A 139 -5.29 -15.04 8.66
C LYS A 139 -3.82 -14.75 8.97
N SER A 140 -3.43 -14.96 10.22
CA SER A 140 -2.03 -14.78 10.66
C SER A 140 -1.03 -15.67 9.90
N ALA A 141 -1.46 -16.84 9.45
CA ALA A 141 -0.66 -17.74 8.62
C ALA A 141 -0.33 -17.14 7.25
N ASP A 142 -1.32 -16.52 6.59
CA ASP A 142 -1.15 -15.88 5.27
C ASP A 142 -0.17 -14.71 5.37
N ILE A 143 -0.34 -13.85 6.39
CA ILE A 143 0.59 -12.74 6.69
C ILE A 143 2.02 -13.26 6.88
N SER A 144 2.19 -14.35 7.64
CA SER A 144 3.51 -14.92 7.93
C SER A 144 4.16 -15.50 6.68
N GLN A 145 3.38 -16.22 5.85
CA GLN A 145 3.85 -16.79 4.59
C GLN A 145 4.31 -15.68 3.63
N ASP A 146 3.50 -14.65 3.44
CA ASP A 146 3.84 -13.58 2.50
C ASP A 146 4.94 -12.67 3.02
N THR A 147 5.07 -12.52 4.35
CA THR A 147 6.23 -11.86 4.95
C THR A 147 7.52 -12.64 4.66
N ASN A 148 7.50 -13.96 4.72
CA ASN A 148 8.67 -14.78 4.37
C ASN A 148 9.02 -14.66 2.88
N ASN A 149 8.01 -14.69 2.00
CA ASN A 149 8.20 -14.47 0.57
C ASN A 149 8.77 -13.08 0.28
N LEU A 150 8.27 -12.05 0.96
CA LEU A 150 8.76 -10.68 0.85
C LEU A 150 10.23 -10.60 1.25
N ASN A 151 10.58 -11.12 2.42
CA ASN A 151 11.96 -11.14 2.93
C ASN A 151 12.94 -11.86 2.00
N ASN A 152 12.50 -12.95 1.37
CA ASN A 152 13.28 -13.65 0.36
C ASN A 152 13.56 -12.76 -0.86
N ASN A 153 12.55 -12.06 -1.39
CA ASN A 153 12.75 -11.19 -2.56
C ASN A 153 13.54 -9.91 -2.22
N ILE A 154 13.39 -9.36 -1.01
CA ILE A 154 14.26 -8.29 -0.50
C ILE A 154 15.72 -8.77 -0.45
N SER A 155 15.97 -10.00 0.00
CA SER A 155 17.32 -10.55 0.04
C SER A 155 17.90 -10.75 -1.36
N LEU A 156 17.07 -11.19 -2.33
CA LEU A 156 17.47 -11.30 -3.74
C LEU A 156 17.78 -9.93 -4.36
N ASP A 157 16.97 -8.90 -4.09
CA ASP A 157 17.21 -7.53 -4.54
C ASP A 157 18.53 -6.98 -3.98
N LYS A 158 18.77 -7.17 -2.66
CA LYS A 158 20.04 -6.81 -2.02
C LYS A 158 21.23 -7.56 -2.59
N ALA A 159 21.08 -8.85 -2.89
CA ALA A 159 22.14 -9.63 -3.52
C ALA A 159 22.42 -9.16 -4.96
N ALA A 160 21.43 -8.56 -5.62
CA ALA A 160 21.55 -7.95 -6.94
C ALA A 160 22.00 -6.48 -6.90
N ALA A 161 22.41 -5.95 -5.74
CA ALA A 161 22.75 -4.54 -5.59
C ALA A 161 23.73 -4.04 -6.66
N GLY A 162 23.40 -2.89 -7.26
CA GLY A 162 24.19 -2.27 -8.33
C GLY A 162 24.02 -2.90 -9.72
N GLN A 163 23.29 -4.01 -9.86
CA GLN A 163 22.91 -4.53 -11.17
C GLN A 163 21.82 -3.67 -11.81
N THR A 164 21.88 -3.52 -13.13
CA THR A 164 20.84 -2.85 -13.91
C THR A 164 19.50 -3.56 -13.73
N SER A 165 18.46 -2.78 -13.44
CA SER A 165 17.08 -3.21 -13.34
C SER A 165 16.27 -2.57 -14.46
N GLN A 166 15.51 -3.38 -15.20
CA GLN A 166 14.70 -2.92 -16.32
C GLN A 166 13.22 -3.21 -16.07
N SER A 167 12.38 -2.18 -16.19
CA SER A 167 10.92 -2.35 -16.19
C SER A 167 10.39 -2.87 -17.54
N ILE A 168 9.12 -3.22 -17.55
CA ILE A 168 8.33 -3.49 -18.75
C ILE A 168 7.37 -2.33 -19.01
N ASP A 169 6.91 -2.21 -20.25
CA ASP A 169 5.76 -1.36 -20.58
C ASP A 169 4.49 -2.19 -20.39
N PHE A 170 3.81 -2.00 -19.27
CA PHE A 170 2.62 -2.74 -18.87
C PHE A 170 1.49 -1.76 -18.57
N SER A 171 0.33 -1.99 -19.18
CA SER A 171 -0.83 -1.10 -19.08
C SER A 171 -1.69 -1.43 -17.86
N GLY A 172 -2.43 -0.42 -17.39
CA GLY A 172 -3.34 -0.51 -16.26
C GLY A 172 -3.06 0.57 -15.22
N ASP A 173 -4.01 0.72 -14.30
CA ASP A 173 -3.91 1.59 -13.13
C ASP A 173 -4.48 0.87 -11.90
N ASP A 174 -4.20 1.44 -10.73
CA ASP A 174 -4.66 0.93 -9.43
C ASP A 174 -6.04 1.49 -9.03
N SER A 175 -6.89 1.80 -10.01
CA SER A 175 -8.31 2.05 -9.72
C SER A 175 -8.99 0.74 -9.32
N ALA A 176 -9.69 0.79 -8.18
CA ALA A 176 -10.36 -0.36 -7.59
C ALA A 176 -11.76 -0.60 -8.19
#